data_AF-A0A2N6N9T9-F1
#
_entry.id   AF-A0A2N6N9T9-F1
#
_cell.length_a   1.000
_cell.length_b   1.000
_cell.length_c   1.000
_cell.angle_alpha   90.00
_cell.angle_beta   90.00
_cell.angle_gamma   90.00
#
_symmetry.space_group_name_H-M   'P 1'
#
loop_
_entity.id
_entity.type
_entity.pdbx_description
1 polymer ?
#
loop_
_entity_poly.entity_id
_entity_poly.type
_entity_poly.pdbx_seq_one_letter_code
_entity_poly.pdbx_strand_id
1 'polypeptide(L)'
;MASPGQSRRSVTTYQLSIKDVFDSLSQNEQLYAHHLSQAAWHGSRIILGQTSSEGTGIFDLILELHKACGGEWTEFVQRFGISEEEMDNFLDYSGMFMSKLNNFCGEGDRKIVPQLSADSLRKMASISPAATAALEKVIERMLSSTPSTLGLSDSTYYPGDARITKDEIAAIARVMEKHSVEPENTRICKSVNGNSAIYNILQASVQTNATLESHLKGSAIPINALELEVGDLQLNNASIRLKRGDYSEEMSKICEHLLKAIRFSANDDQARAVMNYVESFTTGSLEAYRRAMTWWVADHNPRVESNLGFVEPYRDPYGVRCEWRGVVSIADVKQTAKLAALVDNSTKFIRTLPWAVLDVNDGKGPFEKTEFQAPSFSIVHALAFVCSNVWEASNVPNYNDIRETCGFKNIVYANRMNANADPQRPFHWVHPSEAHEFKKVNHIIRFITTSIHELLGHGTGKLLSETSAGVYNFDPERAPINSLTGKPVQSWYRPGQTWTSVFDKLAGTVEECRAMLISYHLGDGKDMLSLFGYDDDSDIKADDREHYSFACVAFYSPANILVVIYHMYLHIGVEGLRALQAFNVEEQMWGSPHANV
;
A
#
# COMPACT_ATOMS: atom_id res chain seq x y z
N MET A 1 -28.04 3.54 2.21
CA MET A 1 -28.85 2.73 1.30
C MET A 1 -29.12 3.55 0.05
N ALA A 2 -28.66 3.13 -1.13
CA ALA A 2 -29.07 3.75 -2.38
C ALA A 2 -30.47 3.22 -2.75
N SER A 3 -31.37 4.10 -3.16
CA SER A 3 -32.73 3.72 -3.56
C SER A 3 -32.73 2.99 -4.91
N PRO A 4 -33.69 2.08 -5.15
CA PRO A 4 -33.87 1.47 -6.46
C PRO A 4 -34.51 2.50 -7.39
N GLY A 5 -33.70 3.09 -8.28
CA GLY A 5 -34.19 4.07 -9.27
C GLY A 5 -33.20 5.16 -9.69
N GLN A 6 -31.98 5.23 -9.12
CA GLN A 6 -30.95 6.13 -9.63
C GLN A 6 -30.21 5.49 -10.82
N SER A 7 -30.23 6.21 -11.95
CA SER A 7 -29.38 6.03 -13.15
C SER A 7 -28.07 5.31 -12.84
N ARG A 8 -27.81 4.20 -13.55
CA ARG A 8 -26.58 3.41 -13.48
C ARG A 8 -25.37 4.34 -13.47
N ARG A 9 -24.56 4.29 -12.41
CA ARG A 9 -23.22 4.90 -12.43
C ARG A 9 -22.33 3.91 -13.18
N SER A 10 -22.02 4.19 -14.45
CA SER A 10 -20.97 3.47 -15.16
C SER A 10 -19.68 3.54 -14.33
N VAL A 11 -19.02 2.41 -14.13
CA VAL A 11 -17.71 2.39 -13.46
C VAL A 11 -16.72 3.18 -14.32
N THR A 12 -16.11 4.22 -13.76
CA THR A 12 -15.12 5.01 -14.51
C THR A 12 -13.79 4.25 -14.58
N THR A 13 -13.31 3.98 -15.78
CA THR A 13 -12.00 3.36 -16.02
C THR A 13 -10.96 4.42 -16.35
N TYR A 14 -9.77 4.30 -15.75
CA TYR A 14 -8.64 5.19 -16.00
C TYR A 14 -7.46 4.39 -16.52
N GLN A 15 -6.87 4.86 -17.62
CA GLN A 15 -5.60 4.33 -18.10
C GLN A 15 -4.46 5.08 -17.41
N LEU A 16 -3.54 4.34 -16.78
CA LEU A 16 -2.31 4.92 -16.24
C LEU A 16 -1.33 5.19 -17.39
N SER A 17 -1.15 6.46 -17.76
CA SER A 17 -0.16 6.86 -18.76
C SER A 17 1.26 6.55 -18.27
N ILE A 18 2.06 5.89 -19.12
CA ILE A 18 3.43 5.47 -18.78
C ILE A 18 4.40 5.53 -19.98
N LYS A 19 3.88 5.61 -21.20
CA LYS A 19 4.64 5.39 -22.45
C LYS A 19 5.89 6.27 -22.55
N ASP A 20 5.75 7.58 -22.39
CA ASP A 20 6.88 8.50 -22.59
C ASP A 20 8.00 8.28 -21.57
N VAL A 21 7.64 7.94 -20.34
CA VAL A 21 8.60 7.66 -19.27
C VAL A 21 9.28 6.31 -19.52
N PHE A 22 8.55 5.30 -19.99
CA PHE A 22 9.11 4.00 -20.37
C PHE A 22 10.03 4.07 -21.59
N ASP A 23 9.66 4.85 -22.61
CA ASP A 23 10.47 5.06 -23.81
C ASP A 23 11.78 5.83 -23.50
N SER A 24 11.82 6.55 -22.38
CA SER A 24 13.02 7.24 -21.89
C SER A 24 14.04 6.33 -21.19
N LEU A 25 13.69 5.06 -20.95
CA LEU A 25 14.59 4.07 -20.38
C LEU A 25 15.56 3.52 -21.43
N SER A 26 16.78 3.22 -21.00
CA SER A 26 17.71 2.39 -21.77
C SER A 26 17.16 0.96 -21.94
N GLN A 27 17.70 0.22 -22.91
CA GLN A 27 17.27 -1.16 -23.14
C GLN A 27 17.45 -2.06 -21.91
N ASN A 28 18.54 -1.90 -21.15
CA ASN A 28 18.75 -2.66 -19.92
C ASN A 28 17.71 -2.31 -18.85
N GLU A 29 17.41 -1.03 -18.66
CA GLU A 29 16.38 -0.59 -17.71
C GLU A 29 14.98 -1.10 -18.12
N GLN A 30 14.66 -1.12 -19.42
CA GLN A 30 13.41 -1.70 -19.91
C GLN A 30 13.32 -3.21 -19.61
N LEU A 31 14.42 -3.95 -19.80
CA LEU A 31 14.48 -5.39 -19.48
C LEU A 31 14.41 -5.65 -17.97
N TYR A 32 15.06 -4.82 -17.16
CA TYR A 32 14.96 -4.84 -15.71
C TYR A 32 13.51 -4.61 -15.26
N ALA A 33 12.88 -3.53 -15.73
CA ALA A 33 11.50 -3.19 -15.45
C ALA A 33 10.52 -4.28 -15.93
N HIS A 34 10.75 -4.88 -17.11
CA HIS A 34 9.96 -5.98 -17.64
C HIS A 34 9.98 -7.19 -16.69
N HIS A 35 11.17 -7.67 -16.31
CA HIS A 35 11.27 -8.85 -15.46
C HIS A 35 10.73 -8.60 -14.04
N LEU A 36 10.99 -7.43 -13.46
CA LEU A 36 10.37 -7.05 -12.19
C LEU A 36 8.84 -6.99 -12.29
N SER A 37 8.29 -6.45 -13.39
CA SER A 37 6.84 -6.35 -13.59
C SER A 37 6.19 -7.73 -13.70
N GLN A 38 6.84 -8.66 -14.42
CA GLN A 38 6.39 -10.05 -14.49
C GLN A 38 6.41 -10.73 -13.11
N ALA A 39 7.48 -10.51 -12.32
CA ALA A 39 7.55 -10.99 -10.95
C ALA A 39 6.41 -10.43 -10.09
N ALA A 40 6.10 -9.13 -10.20
CA ALA A 40 4.97 -8.52 -9.49
C ALA A 40 3.63 -9.20 -9.85
N TRP A 41 3.34 -9.39 -11.14
CA TRP A 41 2.08 -9.98 -11.61
C TRP A 41 1.91 -11.46 -11.26
N HIS A 42 2.98 -12.25 -11.17
CA HIS A 42 2.89 -13.64 -10.69
C HIS A 42 2.35 -13.73 -9.26
N GLY A 43 2.53 -12.70 -8.44
CA GLY A 43 1.95 -12.64 -7.10
C GLY A 43 0.45 -12.31 -7.04
N SER A 44 -0.23 -12.08 -8.17
CA SER A 44 -1.68 -11.81 -8.19
C SER A 44 -2.50 -12.94 -7.55
N ARG A 45 -2.08 -14.20 -7.77
CA ARG A 45 -2.73 -15.38 -7.19
C ARG A 45 -2.54 -15.46 -5.67
N ILE A 46 -1.44 -14.90 -5.14
CA ILE A 46 -1.22 -14.78 -3.71
C ILE A 46 -2.29 -13.85 -3.12
N ILE A 47 -2.48 -12.66 -3.69
CA ILE A 47 -3.50 -11.67 -3.24
C ILE A 47 -4.90 -12.29 -3.26
N LEU A 48 -5.25 -12.96 -4.37
CA LEU A 48 -6.54 -13.64 -4.52
C LEU A 48 -6.75 -14.67 -3.41
N GLY A 49 -5.74 -15.51 -3.14
CA GLY A 49 -5.77 -16.52 -2.09
C GLY A 49 -5.60 -15.99 -0.66
N GLN A 50 -5.15 -14.74 -0.49
CA GLN A 50 -5.11 -14.03 0.79
C GLN A 50 -6.45 -13.35 1.10
N THR A 51 -7.34 -13.19 0.11
CA THR A 51 -8.61 -12.50 0.28
C THR A 51 -9.79 -13.41 0.56
N SER A 52 -10.06 -14.36 -0.34
CA SER A 52 -11.26 -15.21 -0.27
C SER A 52 -11.00 -16.58 -0.89
N SER A 53 -11.73 -17.61 -0.46
CA SER A 53 -11.54 -18.97 -0.96
C SER A 53 -11.99 -19.14 -2.41
N GLU A 54 -12.93 -18.30 -2.87
CA GLU A 54 -13.41 -18.28 -4.25
C GLU A 54 -12.57 -17.41 -5.20
N GLY A 55 -11.70 -16.54 -4.69
CA GLY A 55 -11.02 -15.51 -5.47
C GLY A 55 -10.24 -16.05 -6.68
N THR A 56 -9.41 -17.07 -6.48
CA THR A 56 -8.64 -17.67 -7.58
C THR A 56 -9.54 -18.32 -8.64
N GLY A 57 -10.65 -18.93 -8.23
CA GLY A 57 -11.59 -19.55 -9.18
C GLY A 57 -12.42 -18.53 -9.97
N ILE A 58 -12.77 -17.38 -9.37
CA ILE A 58 -13.42 -16.27 -10.09
C ILE A 58 -12.45 -15.71 -11.14
N PHE A 59 -11.17 -15.52 -10.78
CA PHE A 59 -10.14 -15.09 -11.70
C PHE A 59 -10.00 -16.05 -12.90
N ASP A 60 -9.93 -17.36 -12.62
CA ASP A 60 -9.85 -18.39 -13.67
C ASP A 60 -11.10 -18.38 -14.57
N LEU A 61 -12.30 -18.20 -14.01
CA LEU A 61 -13.54 -18.08 -14.79
C LEU A 61 -13.48 -16.91 -15.77
N ILE A 62 -13.07 -15.72 -15.32
CA ILE A 62 -12.96 -14.53 -16.18
C ILE A 62 -11.97 -14.78 -17.31
N LEU A 63 -10.82 -15.37 -17.02
CA LEU A 63 -9.80 -15.68 -18.03
C LEU A 63 -10.26 -16.74 -19.03
N GLU A 64 -10.93 -17.80 -18.58
CA GLU A 64 -11.44 -18.84 -19.49
C GLU A 64 -12.56 -18.34 -20.38
N LEU A 65 -13.44 -17.44 -19.89
CA LEU A 65 -14.45 -16.78 -20.71
C LEU A 65 -13.80 -15.87 -21.75
N HIS A 66 -12.85 -15.01 -21.33
CA HIS A 66 -12.12 -14.12 -22.24
C HIS A 66 -11.40 -14.88 -23.35
N LYS A 67 -10.72 -15.98 -22.98
CA LYS A 67 -10.04 -16.87 -23.93
C LYS A 67 -11.01 -17.54 -24.89
N ALA A 68 -12.17 -18.00 -24.40
CA ALA A 68 -13.14 -18.71 -25.21
C ALA A 68 -13.84 -17.82 -26.24
N CYS A 69 -14.10 -16.54 -25.91
CA CYS A 69 -14.64 -15.55 -26.86
C CYS A 69 -13.56 -14.76 -27.62
N GLY A 70 -12.28 -14.98 -27.34
CA GLY A 70 -11.18 -14.21 -27.95
C GLY A 70 -11.22 -12.71 -27.62
N GLY A 71 -11.85 -12.32 -26.52
CA GLY A 71 -12.09 -10.91 -26.15
C GLY A 71 -13.33 -10.28 -26.79
N GLU A 72 -14.05 -10.99 -27.66
CA GLU A 72 -15.25 -10.49 -28.33
C GLU A 72 -16.51 -10.74 -27.48
N TRP A 73 -16.69 -9.96 -26.42
CA TRP A 73 -17.76 -10.14 -25.44
C TRP A 73 -19.19 -10.03 -26.02
N THR A 74 -19.37 -9.37 -27.17
CA THR A 74 -20.67 -9.31 -27.87
C THR A 74 -21.16 -10.69 -28.34
N GLU A 75 -20.26 -11.68 -28.44
CA GLU A 75 -20.61 -13.06 -28.79
C GLU A 75 -21.63 -13.66 -27.82
N PHE A 76 -21.54 -13.33 -26.53
CA PHE A 76 -22.47 -13.83 -25.51
C PHE A 76 -23.90 -13.33 -25.73
N VAL A 77 -24.05 -12.09 -26.21
CA VAL A 77 -25.35 -11.51 -26.56
C VAL A 77 -25.93 -12.20 -27.79
N GLN A 78 -25.11 -12.33 -28.83
CA GLN A 78 -25.56 -12.83 -30.14
C GLN A 78 -25.85 -14.33 -30.15
N ARG A 79 -25.06 -15.13 -29.43
CA ARG A 79 -25.12 -16.60 -29.51
C ARG A 79 -25.73 -17.29 -28.30
N PHE A 80 -25.63 -16.68 -27.12
CA PHE A 80 -26.02 -17.32 -25.85
C PHE A 80 -27.26 -16.68 -25.22
N GLY A 81 -27.86 -15.68 -25.89
CA GLY A 81 -29.09 -15.03 -25.44
C GLY A 81 -28.92 -14.29 -24.11
N ILE A 82 -27.71 -13.81 -23.84
CA ILE A 82 -27.42 -12.89 -22.73
C ILE A 82 -27.90 -11.51 -23.16
N SER A 83 -28.62 -10.79 -22.31
CA SER A 83 -28.98 -9.40 -22.62
C SER A 83 -27.77 -8.48 -22.57
N GLU A 84 -27.83 -7.34 -23.26
CA GLU A 84 -26.76 -6.31 -23.19
C GLU A 84 -26.54 -5.85 -21.73
N GLU A 85 -27.62 -5.70 -20.95
CA GLU A 85 -27.54 -5.35 -19.53
C GLU A 85 -26.80 -6.40 -18.69
N GLU A 86 -27.07 -7.69 -18.90
CA GLU A 86 -26.35 -8.75 -18.19
C GLU A 86 -24.87 -8.77 -18.60
N MET A 87 -24.58 -8.55 -19.88
CA MET A 87 -23.20 -8.46 -20.34
C MET A 87 -22.46 -7.29 -19.69
N ASP A 88 -23.07 -6.11 -19.66
CA ASP A 88 -22.52 -4.93 -18.98
C ASP A 88 -22.29 -5.20 -17.49
N ASN A 89 -23.26 -5.80 -16.78
CA ASN A 89 -23.12 -6.15 -15.37
C ASN A 89 -21.98 -7.14 -15.12
N PHE A 90 -21.76 -8.10 -16.03
CA PHE A 90 -20.63 -9.02 -15.94
C PHE A 90 -19.29 -8.31 -16.19
N LEU A 91 -19.22 -7.43 -17.18
CA LEU A 91 -18.01 -6.68 -17.50
C LEU A 91 -17.64 -5.69 -16.41
N ASP A 92 -18.62 -5.00 -15.82
CA ASP A 92 -18.43 -4.11 -14.68
C ASP A 92 -17.90 -4.89 -13.46
N TYR A 93 -18.51 -6.05 -13.15
CA TYR A 93 -18.02 -6.92 -12.09
C TYR A 93 -16.60 -7.42 -12.37
N SER A 94 -16.33 -7.88 -13.58
CA SER A 94 -15.03 -8.42 -13.97
C SER A 94 -13.96 -7.35 -13.95
N GLY A 95 -14.25 -6.15 -14.46
CA GLY A 95 -13.34 -5.00 -14.43
C GLY A 95 -13.01 -4.58 -13.00
N MET A 96 -14.01 -4.50 -12.13
CA MET A 96 -13.82 -4.25 -10.69
C MET A 96 -12.96 -5.34 -10.04
N PHE A 97 -13.30 -6.61 -10.25
CA PHE A 97 -12.60 -7.76 -9.66
C PHE A 97 -11.14 -7.81 -10.11
N MET A 98 -10.88 -7.64 -11.40
CA MET A 98 -9.53 -7.65 -11.98
C MET A 98 -8.71 -6.44 -11.53
N SER A 99 -9.33 -5.26 -11.38
CA SER A 99 -8.66 -4.06 -10.86
C SER A 99 -8.29 -4.16 -9.38
N LYS A 100 -9.05 -4.92 -8.60
CA LYS A 100 -8.85 -5.10 -7.15
C LYS A 100 -8.15 -6.40 -6.80
N LEU A 101 -8.06 -7.34 -7.73
CA LEU A 101 -7.63 -8.72 -7.50
C LEU A 101 -8.38 -9.37 -6.34
N ASN A 102 -9.66 -9.02 -6.17
CA ASN A 102 -10.54 -9.61 -5.16
C ASN A 102 -12.02 -9.22 -5.36
N ASN A 103 -12.91 -9.88 -4.60
CA ASN A 103 -14.34 -9.59 -4.51
C ASN A 103 -14.76 -8.98 -3.15
N PHE A 104 -13.83 -8.49 -2.34
CA PHE A 104 -14.08 -7.82 -1.06
C PHE A 104 -13.38 -6.47 -1.05
N CYS A 105 -14.12 -5.41 -1.37
CA CYS A 105 -13.55 -4.13 -1.79
C CYS A 105 -13.95 -2.98 -0.87
N GLY A 106 -13.16 -1.90 -0.94
CA GLY A 106 -13.41 -0.64 -0.22
C GLY A 106 -12.93 -0.68 1.23
N GLU A 107 -13.11 0.44 1.92
CA GLU A 107 -12.81 0.55 3.34
C GLU A 107 -13.78 -0.35 4.13
N GLY A 108 -13.25 -1.39 4.77
CA GLY A 108 -14.02 -2.41 5.48
C GLY A 108 -14.26 -3.72 4.72
N ASP A 109 -13.55 -3.99 3.62
CA ASP A 109 -13.55 -5.27 2.90
C ASP A 109 -14.97 -5.81 2.65
N ARG A 110 -15.82 -5.01 1.98
CA ARG A 110 -17.21 -5.38 1.71
C ARG A 110 -17.33 -6.28 0.50
N LYS A 111 -18.09 -7.37 0.63
CA LYS A 111 -18.32 -8.31 -0.46
C LYS A 111 -19.06 -7.65 -1.62
N ILE A 112 -18.53 -7.81 -2.83
CA ILE A 112 -19.17 -7.40 -4.08
C ILE A 112 -19.68 -8.66 -4.79
N VAL A 113 -20.97 -8.65 -5.10
CA VAL A 113 -21.68 -9.75 -5.77
C VAL A 113 -22.07 -9.27 -7.17
N PRO A 114 -21.85 -10.07 -8.24
CA PRO A 114 -22.27 -9.68 -9.58
C PRO A 114 -23.79 -9.58 -9.65
N GLN A 115 -24.31 -8.59 -10.38
CA GLN A 115 -25.75 -8.43 -10.64
C GLN A 115 -26.20 -9.35 -11.77
N LEU A 116 -26.06 -10.66 -11.55
CA LEU A 116 -26.32 -11.70 -12.53
C LEU A 116 -27.02 -12.89 -11.90
N SER A 117 -27.86 -13.56 -12.70
CA SER A 117 -28.45 -14.84 -12.29
C SER A 117 -27.45 -15.99 -12.49
N ALA A 118 -27.60 -17.06 -11.71
CA ALA A 118 -26.84 -18.29 -11.90
C ALA A 118 -27.04 -18.87 -13.32
N ASP A 119 -28.24 -18.75 -13.87
CA ASP A 119 -28.57 -19.24 -15.22
C ASP A 119 -27.84 -18.44 -16.30
N SER A 120 -27.75 -17.11 -16.15
CA SER A 120 -27.02 -16.24 -17.07
C SER A 120 -25.53 -16.59 -17.07
N LEU A 121 -24.93 -16.76 -15.88
CA LEU A 121 -23.54 -17.20 -15.74
C LEU A 121 -23.30 -18.58 -16.36
N ARG A 122 -24.21 -19.55 -16.15
CA ARG A 122 -24.10 -20.89 -16.75
C ARG A 122 -24.23 -20.86 -18.28
N LYS A 123 -25.13 -20.04 -18.82
CA LYS A 123 -25.23 -19.82 -20.27
C LYS A 123 -23.92 -19.26 -20.84
N MET A 124 -23.33 -18.26 -20.19
CA MET A 124 -22.02 -17.73 -20.59
C MET A 124 -20.95 -18.81 -20.53
N ALA A 125 -20.83 -19.52 -19.41
CA ALA A 125 -19.83 -20.56 -19.20
C ALA A 125 -19.97 -21.77 -20.14
N SER A 126 -21.13 -21.98 -20.75
CA SER A 126 -21.36 -23.04 -21.75
C SER A 126 -20.56 -22.87 -23.05
N ILE A 127 -19.93 -21.71 -23.26
CA ILE A 127 -19.03 -21.46 -24.40
C ILE A 127 -17.85 -22.44 -24.45
N SER A 128 -17.40 -22.95 -23.30
CA SER A 128 -16.34 -23.97 -23.24
C SER A 128 -16.45 -24.87 -22.00
N PRO A 129 -15.99 -26.14 -22.09
CA PRO A 129 -15.93 -27.03 -20.92
C PRO A 129 -15.07 -26.47 -19.78
N ALA A 130 -13.99 -25.75 -20.11
CA ALA A 130 -13.10 -25.14 -19.12
C ALA A 130 -13.81 -24.02 -18.33
N ALA A 131 -14.53 -23.13 -19.01
CA ALA A 131 -15.32 -22.08 -18.36
C ALA A 131 -16.44 -22.68 -17.50
N THR A 132 -17.12 -23.72 -17.97
CA THR A 132 -18.13 -24.45 -17.17
C THR A 132 -17.52 -25.03 -15.89
N ALA A 133 -16.37 -25.72 -16.00
CA ALA A 133 -15.70 -26.30 -14.86
C ALA A 133 -15.16 -25.25 -13.87
N ALA A 134 -14.74 -24.08 -14.36
CA ALA A 134 -14.33 -22.96 -13.52
C ALA A 134 -15.53 -22.36 -12.77
N LEU A 135 -16.66 -22.13 -13.44
CA LEU A 135 -17.86 -21.56 -12.84
C LEU A 135 -18.42 -22.44 -11.72
N GLU A 136 -18.60 -23.74 -11.94
CA GLU A 136 -19.23 -24.62 -10.96
C GLU A 136 -18.43 -24.74 -9.65
N LYS A 137 -17.12 -24.47 -9.67
CA LYS A 137 -16.31 -24.40 -8.45
C LYS A 137 -16.62 -23.19 -7.57
N VAL A 138 -17.14 -22.10 -8.14
CA VAL A 138 -17.25 -20.80 -7.45
C VAL A 138 -18.65 -20.21 -7.44
N ILE A 139 -19.58 -20.66 -8.27
CA ILE A 139 -20.87 -20.01 -8.50
C ILE A 139 -21.67 -19.75 -7.21
N GLU A 140 -21.69 -20.71 -6.29
CA GLU A 140 -22.40 -20.56 -4.99
C GLU A 140 -21.77 -19.45 -4.14
N ARG A 141 -20.44 -19.42 -4.03
CA ARG A 141 -19.71 -18.42 -3.23
C ARG A 141 -19.67 -17.06 -3.89
N MET A 142 -19.55 -17.01 -5.21
CA MET A 142 -19.56 -15.81 -6.04
C MET A 142 -20.89 -15.07 -5.94
N LEU A 143 -22.02 -15.80 -5.91
CA LEU A 143 -23.37 -15.23 -5.80
C LEU A 143 -23.85 -15.05 -4.35
N SER A 144 -23.15 -15.61 -3.37
CA SER A 144 -23.49 -15.44 -1.95
C SER A 144 -23.17 -14.03 -1.47
N SER A 145 -24.12 -13.38 -0.79
CA SER A 145 -23.90 -12.11 -0.08
C SER A 145 -23.25 -12.29 1.31
N THR A 146 -22.97 -13.53 1.72
CA THR A 146 -22.33 -13.84 3.00
C THR A 146 -20.94 -14.47 2.80
N PRO A 147 -19.96 -14.12 3.66
CA PRO A 147 -20.02 -13.01 4.62
C PRO A 147 -20.10 -11.65 3.90
N SER A 148 -20.73 -10.65 4.51
CA SER A 148 -20.85 -9.31 3.93
C SER A 148 -19.56 -8.49 4.02
N THR A 149 -18.71 -8.80 5.01
CA THR A 149 -17.40 -8.21 5.26
C THR A 149 -16.43 -9.29 5.72
N LEU A 150 -15.14 -9.11 5.48
CA LEU A 150 -14.14 -10.04 6.00
C LEU A 150 -13.92 -9.81 7.50
N GLY A 151 -13.98 -10.91 8.25
CA GLY A 151 -13.66 -10.95 9.67
C GLY A 151 -12.81 -12.17 9.98
N LEU A 152 -12.47 -12.36 11.26
CA LEU A 152 -11.57 -13.44 11.67
C LEU A 152 -12.08 -14.85 11.27
N SER A 153 -13.39 -15.06 11.24
CA SER A 153 -13.99 -16.37 10.92
C SER A 153 -13.94 -16.73 9.43
N ASP A 154 -13.77 -15.73 8.56
CA ASP A 154 -13.87 -15.88 7.10
C ASP A 154 -12.55 -15.57 6.39
N SER A 155 -11.57 -15.02 7.12
CA SER A 155 -10.29 -14.60 6.57
C SER A 155 -9.43 -15.78 6.15
N THR A 156 -8.93 -15.71 4.92
CA THR A 156 -8.01 -16.71 4.37
C THR A 156 -6.57 -16.60 4.89
N TYR A 157 -6.27 -15.63 5.77
CA TYR A 157 -5.05 -15.64 6.62
C TYR A 157 -5.14 -16.70 7.72
N TYR A 158 -6.35 -17.17 8.05
CA TYR A 158 -6.63 -18.20 9.05
C TYR A 158 -7.40 -19.37 8.42
N PRO A 159 -6.81 -20.08 7.43
CA PRO A 159 -7.51 -21.12 6.71
C PRO A 159 -7.82 -22.34 7.59
N GLY A 160 -8.74 -23.18 7.14
CA GLY A 160 -9.11 -24.44 7.79
C GLY A 160 -10.52 -24.46 8.35
N ASP A 161 -11.02 -25.65 8.65
CA ASP A 161 -12.41 -25.84 9.09
C ASP A 161 -12.63 -25.45 10.55
N ALA A 162 -11.57 -25.45 11.36
CA ALA A 162 -11.63 -25.10 12.77
C ALA A 162 -11.37 -23.60 12.97
N ARG A 163 -12.33 -22.92 13.61
CA ARG A 163 -12.21 -21.48 13.92
C ARG A 163 -11.08 -21.22 14.91
N ILE A 164 -10.22 -20.25 14.58
CA ILE A 164 -9.17 -19.75 15.46
C ILE A 164 -9.66 -18.54 16.25
N THR A 165 -9.16 -18.35 17.48
CA THR A 165 -9.47 -17.18 18.32
C THR A 165 -8.31 -16.19 18.37
N LYS A 166 -8.59 -14.93 18.76
CA LYS A 166 -7.55 -13.91 18.96
C LYS A 166 -6.53 -14.33 20.03
N ASP A 167 -6.96 -15.02 21.08
CA ASP A 167 -6.09 -15.50 22.15
C ASP A 167 -5.16 -16.62 21.67
N GLU A 168 -5.67 -17.52 20.81
CA GLU A 168 -4.85 -18.56 20.16
C GLU A 168 -3.81 -17.93 19.24
N ILE A 169 -4.18 -16.91 18.45
CA ILE A 169 -3.24 -16.16 17.60
C ILE A 169 -2.16 -15.49 18.45
N ALA A 170 -2.55 -14.82 19.54
CA ALA A 170 -1.61 -14.18 20.46
C ALA A 170 -0.65 -15.20 21.10
N ALA A 171 -1.14 -16.39 21.45
CA ALA A 171 -0.32 -17.46 21.99
C ALA A 171 0.67 -18.00 20.96
N ILE A 172 0.23 -18.21 19.71
CA ILE A 172 1.10 -18.63 18.61
C ILE A 172 2.15 -17.54 18.30
N ALA A 173 1.78 -16.26 18.33
CA ALA A 173 2.70 -15.16 18.11
C ALA A 173 3.86 -15.16 19.12
N ARG A 174 3.60 -15.43 20.41
CA ARG A 174 4.66 -15.57 21.43
C ARG A 174 5.61 -16.74 21.14
N VAL A 175 5.10 -17.84 20.59
CA VAL A 175 5.92 -18.98 20.17
C VAL A 175 6.76 -18.61 18.95
N MET A 176 6.15 -17.96 17.96
CA MET A 176 6.84 -17.47 16.77
C MET A 176 8.00 -16.54 17.15
N GLU A 177 7.76 -15.59 18.06
CA GLU A 177 8.77 -14.66 18.58
C GLU A 177 9.95 -15.39 19.25
N LYS A 178 9.68 -16.37 20.13
CA LYS A 178 10.72 -17.21 20.78
C LYS A 178 11.61 -17.92 19.77
N HIS A 179 11.07 -18.24 18.60
CA HIS A 179 11.76 -18.96 17.52
C HIS A 179 12.19 -18.04 16.36
N SER A 180 12.13 -16.71 16.53
CA SER A 180 12.51 -15.71 15.51
C SER A 180 11.78 -15.90 14.18
N VAL A 181 10.51 -16.30 14.24
CA VAL A 181 9.61 -16.35 13.09
C VAL A 181 8.76 -15.10 13.08
N GLU A 182 8.96 -14.25 12.09
CA GLU A 182 8.19 -13.03 11.89
C GLU A 182 6.85 -13.35 11.15
N PRO A 183 5.74 -12.63 11.45
CA PRO A 183 4.40 -13.00 10.97
C PRO A 183 4.05 -12.59 9.53
N GLU A 184 4.76 -11.63 8.93
CA GLU A 184 4.35 -10.88 7.73
C GLU A 184 4.08 -11.79 6.53
N ASN A 185 4.89 -12.83 6.35
CA ASN A 185 4.76 -13.79 5.24
C ASN A 185 4.09 -15.12 5.66
N THR A 186 3.24 -15.09 6.68
CA THR A 186 2.62 -16.29 7.27
C THR A 186 1.09 -16.30 7.23
N ARG A 187 0.52 -17.51 7.32
CA ARG A 187 -0.90 -17.79 7.62
C ARG A 187 -0.98 -18.84 8.73
N ILE A 188 -2.11 -19.01 9.39
CA ILE A 188 -2.27 -20.06 10.41
C ILE A 188 -3.45 -20.98 10.07
N CYS A 189 -3.16 -22.25 9.85
CA CYS A 189 -4.17 -23.28 9.70
C CYS A 189 -4.41 -24.05 11.00
N LYS A 190 -5.60 -23.92 11.57
CA LYS A 190 -6.03 -24.69 12.75
C LYS A 190 -6.75 -25.97 12.31
N SER A 191 -6.39 -27.07 12.95
CA SER A 191 -7.08 -28.36 12.82
C SER A 191 -7.25 -28.99 14.20
N VAL A 192 -8.30 -29.80 14.38
CA VAL A 192 -8.58 -30.48 15.64
C VAL A 192 -8.56 -31.98 15.40
N ASN A 193 -7.74 -32.70 16.18
CA ASN A 193 -7.67 -34.15 16.17
C ASN A 193 -8.00 -34.68 17.57
N GLY A 194 -9.25 -35.16 17.76
CA GLY A 194 -9.76 -35.52 19.09
C GLY A 194 -9.77 -34.31 20.03
N ASN A 195 -9.07 -34.41 21.15
CA ASN A 195 -8.92 -33.33 22.13
C ASN A 195 -7.65 -32.49 21.94
N SER A 196 -6.92 -32.67 20.84
CA SER A 196 -5.67 -31.96 20.57
C SER A 196 -5.81 -31.01 19.39
N ALA A 197 -5.44 -29.75 19.57
CA ALA A 197 -5.40 -28.77 18.49
C ALA A 197 -4.03 -28.80 17.80
N ILE A 198 -3.99 -28.75 16.47
CA ILE A 198 -2.77 -28.63 15.68
C ILE A 198 -2.84 -27.33 14.90
N TYR A 199 -1.86 -26.45 15.13
CA TYR A 199 -1.70 -25.18 14.44
C TYR A 199 -0.54 -25.27 13.47
N ASN A 200 -0.81 -25.10 12.18
CA ASN A 200 0.23 -25.03 11.16
C ASN A 200 0.44 -23.56 10.77
N ILE A 201 1.60 -23.01 11.10
CA ILE A 201 2.07 -21.73 10.58
C ILE A 201 2.53 -21.99 9.15
N LEU A 202 1.73 -21.57 8.17
CA LEU A 202 2.04 -21.70 6.75
C LEU A 202 2.92 -20.51 6.37
N GLN A 203 4.15 -20.75 5.92
CA GLN A 203 5.09 -19.71 5.55
C GLN A 203 5.33 -19.71 4.04
N ALA A 204 5.14 -18.54 3.43
CA ALA A 204 5.26 -18.40 1.99
C ALA A 204 6.70 -18.60 1.51
N SER A 205 6.90 -19.55 0.60
CA SER A 205 8.23 -19.93 0.10
C SER A 205 8.15 -20.91 -1.07
N VAL A 206 9.17 -20.93 -1.93
CA VAL A 206 9.34 -21.98 -2.95
C VAL A 206 9.60 -23.33 -2.31
N GLN A 207 10.56 -23.37 -1.38
CA GLN A 207 11.02 -24.63 -0.80
C GLN A 207 10.10 -25.11 0.31
N THR A 208 9.78 -26.40 0.27
CA THR A 208 9.13 -27.08 1.40
C THR A 208 10.14 -27.43 2.48
N ASN A 209 9.66 -27.74 3.68
CA ASN A 209 10.50 -28.23 4.78
C ASN A 209 11.39 -29.42 4.35
N ALA A 210 10.80 -30.41 3.66
CA ALA A 210 11.52 -31.59 3.18
C ALA A 210 12.64 -31.24 2.17
N THR A 211 12.40 -30.22 1.34
CA THR A 211 13.39 -29.75 0.36
C THR A 211 14.57 -29.09 1.07
N LEU A 212 14.32 -28.24 2.07
CA LEU A 212 15.37 -27.61 2.89
C LEU A 212 16.18 -28.64 3.69
N GLU A 213 15.50 -29.60 4.32
CA GLU A 213 16.16 -30.70 5.06
C GLU A 213 17.12 -31.48 4.18
N SER A 214 16.75 -31.76 2.92
CA SER A 214 17.62 -32.49 1.99
C SER A 214 18.87 -31.70 1.59
N HIS A 215 18.76 -30.37 1.43
CA HIS A 215 19.89 -29.48 1.11
C HIS A 215 20.79 -29.20 2.33
N LEU A 216 20.24 -29.26 3.55
CA LEU A 216 20.93 -28.99 4.80
C LEU A 216 21.51 -30.24 5.48
N LYS A 217 21.42 -31.44 4.88
CA LYS A 217 22.12 -32.64 5.36
C LYS A 217 23.64 -32.38 5.42
N GLY A 218 24.13 -31.92 6.57
CA GLY A 218 25.52 -31.55 6.83
C GLY A 218 25.73 -30.14 7.40
N SER A 219 24.71 -29.29 7.44
CA SER A 219 24.75 -27.95 8.05
C SER A 219 24.16 -27.96 9.46
N ALA A 220 24.73 -27.17 10.38
CA ALA A 220 24.40 -27.15 11.81
C ALA A 220 23.05 -26.50 12.18
N ILE A 221 22.07 -26.47 11.26
CA ILE A 221 20.74 -25.92 11.51
C ILE A 221 19.83 -27.10 11.93
N PRO A 222 19.38 -27.19 13.21
CA PRO A 222 18.70 -28.38 13.70
C PRO A 222 17.32 -28.60 13.07
N ILE A 223 17.05 -29.85 12.72
CA ILE A 223 15.80 -30.40 12.15
C ILE A 223 14.61 -30.37 13.15
N ASN A 224 14.84 -29.97 14.41
CA ASN A 224 13.80 -29.82 15.44
C ASN A 224 12.95 -28.53 15.31
N ALA A 225 13.18 -27.69 14.29
CA ALA A 225 12.48 -26.42 14.07
C ALA A 225 11.02 -26.54 13.55
N LEU A 226 10.51 -27.76 13.37
CA LEU A 226 9.19 -28.02 12.81
C LEU A 226 8.07 -28.11 13.82
N GLU A 227 8.34 -28.57 15.05
CA GLU A 227 7.42 -28.46 16.18
C GLU A 227 7.96 -27.40 17.13
N LEU A 228 7.25 -26.28 17.20
CA LEU A 228 7.66 -25.18 18.07
C LEU A 228 7.23 -25.50 19.50
N GLU A 229 8.16 -25.40 20.44
CA GLU A 229 7.89 -25.73 21.85
C GLU A 229 6.84 -24.80 22.43
N VAL A 230 5.71 -25.37 22.85
CA VAL A 230 4.55 -24.61 23.35
C VAL A 230 4.75 -24.10 24.79
N GLY A 231 5.70 -24.64 25.57
CA GLY A 231 5.99 -24.19 26.95
C GLY A 231 4.76 -24.15 27.88
N ASP A 232 4.78 -23.31 28.92
CA ASP A 232 3.66 -23.06 29.85
C ASP A 232 2.53 -22.20 29.24
N LEU A 233 2.42 -22.11 27.91
CA LEU A 233 1.36 -21.34 27.27
C LEU A 233 0.02 -22.04 27.49
N GLN A 234 -1.06 -21.25 27.64
CA GLN A 234 -2.45 -21.70 27.84
C GLN A 234 -3.06 -22.47 26.64
N LEU A 235 -2.24 -23.11 25.81
CA LEU A 235 -2.64 -24.00 24.73
C LEU A 235 -2.48 -25.46 25.20
N ASN A 236 -3.27 -25.85 26.19
CA ASN A 236 -3.22 -27.20 26.76
C ASN A 236 -3.44 -28.26 25.65
N ASN A 237 -2.50 -29.20 25.52
CA ASN A 237 -2.57 -30.31 24.58
C ASN A 237 -2.58 -29.92 23.08
N ALA A 238 -1.90 -28.81 22.73
CA ALA A 238 -1.75 -28.36 21.34
C ALA A 238 -0.34 -28.59 20.76
N SER A 239 -0.25 -28.75 19.43
CA SER A 239 1.01 -28.81 18.69
C SER A 239 1.06 -27.63 17.70
N ILE A 240 2.18 -26.90 17.68
CA ILE A 240 2.42 -25.80 16.74
C ILE A 240 3.51 -26.22 15.77
N ARG A 241 3.25 -26.07 14.47
CA ARG A 241 4.16 -26.51 13.40
C ARG A 241 4.44 -25.44 12.37
N LEU A 242 5.71 -25.24 12.01
CA LEU A 242 6.07 -24.40 10.87
C LEU A 242 6.05 -25.22 9.57
N LYS A 243 5.28 -24.77 8.58
CA LYS A 243 5.16 -25.40 7.26
C LYS A 243 5.52 -24.41 6.17
N ARG A 244 6.70 -24.58 5.57
CA ARG A 244 7.13 -23.85 4.37
C ARG A 244 6.50 -24.45 3.10
N GLY A 245 6.51 -23.69 2.01
CA GLY A 245 5.92 -24.07 0.72
C GLY A 245 4.56 -23.43 0.42
N ASP A 246 4.07 -22.52 1.27
CA ASP A 246 2.84 -21.79 0.96
C ASP A 246 3.06 -20.92 -0.28
N TYR A 247 2.11 -20.96 -1.23
CA TYR A 247 2.24 -20.32 -2.56
C TYR A 247 3.52 -20.67 -3.34
N SER A 248 4.04 -21.89 -3.17
CA SER A 248 5.34 -22.30 -3.77
C SER A 248 5.39 -22.19 -5.29
N GLU A 249 4.29 -22.43 -6.00
CA GLU A 249 4.23 -22.30 -7.46
C GLU A 249 4.39 -20.84 -7.89
N GLU A 250 3.62 -19.93 -7.28
CA GLU A 250 3.70 -18.49 -7.51
C GLU A 250 5.09 -17.96 -7.15
N MET A 251 5.61 -18.32 -5.97
CA MET A 251 6.94 -17.92 -5.50
C MET A 251 8.05 -18.36 -6.47
N SER A 252 7.92 -19.54 -7.06
CA SER A 252 8.91 -20.06 -8.02
C SER A 252 8.97 -19.19 -9.28
N LYS A 253 7.79 -18.83 -9.83
CA LYS A 253 7.69 -17.96 -11.00
C LYS A 253 8.20 -16.54 -10.70
N ILE A 254 7.90 -16.02 -9.50
CA ILE A 254 8.44 -14.75 -9.00
C ILE A 254 9.97 -14.80 -9.00
N CYS A 255 10.56 -15.80 -8.35
CA CYS A 255 12.02 -15.98 -8.28
C CYS A 255 12.66 -16.14 -9.67
N GLU A 256 12.04 -16.85 -10.61
CA GLU A 256 12.55 -17.01 -11.98
C GLU A 256 12.74 -15.66 -12.68
N HIS A 257 11.75 -14.77 -12.55
CA HIS A 257 11.83 -13.44 -13.15
C HIS A 257 12.80 -12.53 -12.41
N LEU A 258 12.84 -12.58 -11.07
CA LEU A 258 13.84 -11.82 -10.30
C LEU A 258 15.27 -12.22 -10.65
N LEU A 259 15.55 -13.52 -10.86
CA LEU A 259 16.86 -14.00 -11.31
C LEU A 259 17.25 -13.47 -12.70
N LYS A 260 16.28 -13.27 -13.59
CA LYS A 260 16.51 -12.63 -14.89
C LYS A 260 16.75 -11.12 -14.73
N ALA A 261 16.00 -10.46 -13.85
CA ALA A 261 16.15 -9.03 -13.57
C ALA A 261 17.56 -8.66 -13.06
N ILE A 262 18.18 -9.48 -12.20
CA ILE A 262 19.54 -9.24 -11.68
C ILE A 262 20.56 -8.94 -12.78
N ARG A 263 20.44 -9.55 -13.96
CA ARG A 263 21.38 -9.36 -15.09
C ARG A 263 21.33 -7.96 -15.69
N PHE A 264 20.28 -7.20 -15.39
CA PHE A 264 20.00 -5.87 -15.94
C PHE A 264 19.97 -4.79 -14.86
N SER A 265 20.38 -5.10 -13.61
CA SER A 265 20.46 -4.13 -12.53
C SER A 265 21.42 -2.99 -12.89
N ALA A 266 21.06 -1.75 -12.56
CA ALA A 266 21.86 -0.57 -12.88
C ALA A 266 23.13 -0.48 -12.00
N ASN A 267 23.11 -1.08 -10.81
CA ASN A 267 24.19 -1.04 -9.83
C ASN A 267 24.18 -2.28 -8.92
N ASP A 268 25.22 -2.41 -8.09
CA ASP A 268 25.37 -3.52 -7.16
C ASP A 268 24.31 -3.54 -6.05
N ASP A 269 23.80 -2.39 -5.62
CA ASP A 269 22.79 -2.32 -4.55
C ASP A 269 21.45 -2.89 -5.03
N GLN A 270 21.04 -2.57 -6.26
CA GLN A 270 19.91 -3.22 -6.93
C GLN A 270 20.10 -4.72 -7.07
N ALA A 271 21.28 -5.15 -7.54
CA ALA A 271 21.59 -6.57 -7.67
C ALA A 271 21.46 -7.28 -6.32
N ARG A 272 22.03 -6.70 -5.25
CA ARG A 272 21.96 -7.25 -3.89
C ARG A 272 20.54 -7.25 -3.32
N ALA A 273 19.77 -6.19 -3.54
CA ALA A 273 18.36 -6.14 -3.12
C ALA A 273 17.56 -7.28 -3.77
N VAL A 274 17.67 -7.45 -5.09
CA VAL A 274 16.94 -8.50 -5.82
C VAL A 274 17.44 -9.90 -5.46
N MET A 275 18.74 -10.10 -5.23
CA MET A 275 19.27 -11.38 -4.74
C MET A 275 18.68 -11.76 -3.38
N ASN A 276 18.57 -10.80 -2.45
CA ASN A 276 17.99 -11.04 -1.13
C ASN A 276 16.46 -11.27 -1.21
N TYR A 277 15.74 -10.64 -2.16
CA TYR A 277 14.36 -11.03 -2.47
C TYR A 277 14.26 -12.48 -2.93
N VAL A 278 15.14 -12.92 -3.84
CA VAL A 278 15.16 -14.31 -4.31
C VAL A 278 15.41 -15.27 -3.16
N GLU A 279 16.37 -14.99 -2.28
CA GLU A 279 16.63 -15.80 -1.09
C GLU A 279 15.40 -15.86 -0.17
N SER A 280 14.79 -14.71 0.11
CA SER A 280 13.59 -14.61 0.95
C SER A 280 12.43 -15.42 0.37
N PHE A 281 12.09 -15.25 -0.91
CA PHE A 281 10.96 -15.94 -1.52
C PHE A 281 11.25 -17.42 -1.77
N THR A 282 12.51 -17.80 -1.94
CA THR A 282 12.90 -19.22 -2.06
C THR A 282 12.75 -19.94 -0.73
N THR A 283 13.24 -19.34 0.35
CA THR A 283 13.38 -20.00 1.66
C THR A 283 12.25 -19.69 2.63
N GLY A 284 11.61 -18.52 2.50
CA GLY A 284 10.67 -17.94 3.45
C GLY A 284 11.32 -17.05 4.51
N SER A 285 12.62 -16.72 4.39
CA SER A 285 13.35 -15.91 5.38
C SER A 285 12.97 -14.43 5.32
N LEU A 286 12.38 -13.90 6.40
CA LEU A 286 12.16 -12.45 6.55
C LEU A 286 13.45 -11.72 6.92
N GLU A 287 14.46 -12.38 7.49
CA GLU A 287 15.79 -11.78 7.65
C GLU A 287 16.41 -11.43 6.29
N ALA A 288 16.30 -12.33 5.30
CA ALA A 288 16.73 -12.05 3.93
C ALA A 288 15.90 -10.91 3.32
N TYR A 289 14.59 -10.85 3.59
CA TYR A 289 13.75 -9.75 3.15
C TYR A 289 14.18 -8.41 3.74
N ARG A 290 14.50 -8.37 5.04
CA ARG A 290 15.03 -7.19 5.74
C ARG A 290 16.35 -6.72 5.13
N ARG A 291 17.26 -7.64 4.81
CA ARG A 291 18.48 -7.31 4.05
C ARG A 291 18.16 -6.73 2.67
N ALA A 292 17.18 -7.27 1.97
CA ALA A 292 16.72 -6.71 0.69
C ALA A 292 16.24 -5.26 0.87
N MET A 293 15.46 -4.98 1.93
CA MET A 293 15.00 -3.62 2.26
C MET A 293 16.17 -2.68 2.56
N THR A 294 17.19 -3.11 3.30
CA THR A 294 18.38 -2.30 3.59
C THR A 294 19.11 -1.89 2.31
N TRP A 295 19.37 -2.85 1.41
CA TRP A 295 20.00 -2.55 0.11
C TRP A 295 19.12 -1.66 -0.76
N TRP A 296 17.81 -1.90 -0.74
CA TRP A 296 16.85 -1.12 -1.49
C TRP A 296 16.78 0.33 -1.02
N VAL A 297 16.80 0.59 0.29
CA VAL A 297 16.83 1.95 0.85
C VAL A 297 18.10 2.69 0.44
N ALA A 298 19.24 1.99 0.41
CA ALA A 298 20.54 2.54 0.01
C ALA A 298 20.65 2.85 -1.50
N ASP A 299 19.82 2.22 -2.35
CA ASP A 299 19.75 2.52 -3.78
C ASP A 299 19.04 3.87 -4.01
N HIS A 300 19.81 4.96 -4.09
CA HIS A 300 19.28 6.31 -4.23
C HIS A 300 18.98 6.67 -5.69
N ASN A 301 17.80 7.26 -5.92
CA ASN A 301 17.34 7.78 -7.22
C ASN A 301 17.41 6.77 -8.39
N PRO A 302 16.93 5.52 -8.23
CA PRO A 302 16.95 4.57 -9.34
C PRO A 302 16.00 5.01 -10.46
N ARG A 303 16.39 4.74 -11.71
CA ARG A 303 15.53 4.99 -12.88
C ARG A 303 14.31 4.08 -12.90
N VAL A 304 14.48 2.83 -12.45
CA VAL A 304 13.41 1.85 -12.25
C VAL A 304 13.37 1.53 -10.77
N GLU A 305 12.28 1.93 -10.12
CA GLU A 305 12.05 1.70 -8.70
C GLU A 305 11.11 0.51 -8.51
N SER A 306 11.34 -0.30 -7.47
CA SER A 306 10.56 -1.49 -7.21
C SER A 306 10.43 -1.85 -5.75
N ASN A 307 9.24 -2.31 -5.35
CA ASN A 307 8.97 -2.84 -4.01
C ASN A 307 8.09 -4.10 -4.16
N LEU A 308 8.66 -5.26 -3.85
CA LEU A 308 7.99 -6.55 -3.96
C LEU A 308 8.08 -7.30 -2.63
N GLY A 309 6.98 -7.88 -2.15
CA GLY A 309 6.97 -8.71 -0.95
C GLY A 309 5.63 -8.72 -0.22
N PHE A 310 5.62 -9.19 1.02
CA PHE A 310 4.49 -9.08 1.94
C PHE A 310 4.66 -7.78 2.74
N VAL A 311 3.90 -6.73 2.40
CA VAL A 311 4.22 -5.36 2.82
C VAL A 311 3.25 -4.81 3.86
N GLU A 312 1.95 -4.77 3.55
CA GLU A 312 0.96 -4.07 4.38
C GLU A 312 0.02 -5.04 5.13
N PRO A 313 -0.21 -4.88 6.44
CA PRO A 313 -1.04 -5.80 7.23
C PRO A 313 -2.52 -5.44 7.28
N TYR A 314 -2.97 -4.44 6.50
CA TYR A 314 -4.32 -3.83 6.65
C TYR A 314 -5.49 -4.81 6.53
N ARG A 315 -5.31 -5.95 5.85
CA ARG A 315 -6.39 -6.91 5.56
C ARG A 315 -6.36 -8.16 6.45
N ASP A 316 -5.32 -8.32 7.27
CA ASP A 316 -5.35 -9.32 8.33
C ASP A 316 -6.27 -8.81 9.44
N PRO A 317 -7.36 -9.52 9.81
CA PRO A 317 -8.22 -9.10 10.93
C PRO A 317 -7.50 -8.99 12.28
N TYR A 318 -6.33 -9.62 12.43
CA TYR A 318 -5.46 -9.45 13.61
C TYR A 318 -4.39 -8.36 13.41
N GLY A 319 -4.09 -7.98 12.17
CA GLY A 319 -3.24 -6.83 11.82
C GLY A 319 -1.74 -7.07 11.88
N VAL A 320 -1.27 -8.31 11.69
CA VAL A 320 0.19 -8.62 11.73
C VAL A 320 0.71 -9.40 10.52
N ARG A 321 -0.17 -9.98 9.70
CA ARG A 321 0.18 -10.67 8.45
C ARG A 321 -0.03 -9.73 7.29
N CYS A 322 0.92 -9.73 6.35
CA CYS A 322 0.92 -8.74 5.28
C CYS A 322 0.37 -9.31 3.97
N GLU A 323 -0.32 -8.46 3.21
CA GLU A 323 -0.73 -8.77 1.84
C GLU A 323 0.49 -8.69 0.91
N TRP A 324 0.51 -9.56 -0.12
CA TRP A 324 1.47 -9.42 -1.20
C TRP A 324 1.28 -8.09 -1.93
N ARG A 325 2.38 -7.38 -2.16
CA ARG A 325 2.47 -6.18 -2.99
C ARG A 325 3.61 -6.37 -3.99
N GLY A 326 3.35 -6.01 -5.24
CA GLY A 326 4.38 -5.88 -6.27
C GLY A 326 4.23 -4.56 -7.02
N VAL A 327 5.11 -3.61 -6.75
CA VAL A 327 5.12 -2.30 -7.41
C VAL A 327 6.42 -2.16 -8.21
N VAL A 328 6.27 -1.80 -9.48
CA VAL A 328 7.36 -1.43 -10.38
C VAL A 328 7.01 -0.10 -11.00
N SER A 329 7.92 0.85 -10.94
CA SER A 329 7.68 2.22 -11.34
C SER A 329 8.92 2.85 -11.93
N ILE A 330 8.73 3.94 -12.68
CA ILE A 330 9.79 4.59 -13.43
C ILE A 330 9.91 6.02 -12.95
N ALA A 331 11.12 6.45 -12.61
CA ALA A 331 11.36 7.78 -12.07
C ALA A 331 11.05 8.87 -13.09
N ASP A 332 10.24 9.85 -12.67
CA ASP A 332 10.06 11.11 -13.38
C ASP A 332 11.19 12.05 -13.02
N VAL A 333 12.26 12.03 -13.82
CA VAL A 333 13.48 12.83 -13.56
C VAL A 333 13.18 14.33 -13.55
N LYS A 334 12.22 14.80 -14.37
CA LYS A 334 11.88 16.22 -14.42
C LYS A 334 11.18 16.67 -13.16
N GLN A 335 10.19 15.90 -12.70
CA GLN A 335 9.44 16.25 -11.49
C GLN A 335 10.25 16.04 -10.22
N THR A 336 11.07 14.99 -10.19
CA THR A 336 12.01 14.74 -9.09
C THR A 336 13.03 15.88 -8.97
N ALA A 337 13.52 16.43 -10.09
CA ALA A 337 14.40 17.60 -10.07
C ALA A 337 13.74 18.87 -9.48
N LYS A 338 12.43 19.08 -9.68
CA LYS A 338 11.72 20.20 -9.03
C LYS A 338 11.64 20.04 -7.51
N LEU A 339 11.48 18.81 -7.03
CA LEU A 339 11.49 18.53 -5.59
C LEU A 339 12.87 18.64 -4.95
N ALA A 340 13.95 18.43 -5.72
CA ALA A 340 15.29 18.74 -5.22
C ALA A 340 15.38 20.20 -4.75
N ALA A 341 14.76 21.14 -5.47
CA ALA A 341 14.68 22.53 -5.03
C ALA A 341 13.87 22.70 -3.73
N LEU A 342 12.82 21.90 -3.51
CA LEU A 342 12.08 21.91 -2.24
C LEU A 342 12.93 21.37 -1.08
N VAL A 343 13.71 20.32 -1.32
CA VAL A 343 14.68 19.77 -0.36
C VAL A 343 15.74 20.81 -0.02
N ASP A 344 16.32 21.46 -1.03
CA ASP A 344 17.34 22.50 -0.84
C ASP A 344 16.81 23.71 -0.04
N ASN A 345 15.51 24.00 -0.16
CA ASN A 345 14.82 25.05 0.59
C ASN A 345 14.14 24.59 1.89
N SER A 346 14.23 23.29 2.25
CA SER A 346 13.52 22.71 3.40
C SER A 346 13.73 23.48 4.70
N THR A 347 14.97 23.86 5.01
CA THR A 347 15.32 24.62 6.23
C THR A 347 14.57 25.96 6.30
N LYS A 348 14.34 26.63 5.17
CA LYS A 348 13.57 27.89 5.12
C LYS A 348 12.14 27.67 5.61
N PHE A 349 11.49 26.59 5.18
CA PHE A 349 10.11 26.27 5.55
C PHE A 349 10.01 25.64 6.95
N ILE A 350 11.00 24.87 7.38
CA ILE A 350 11.02 24.31 8.74
C ILE A 350 11.06 25.44 9.79
N ARG A 351 11.75 26.54 9.52
CA ARG A 351 11.78 27.74 10.37
C ARG A 351 10.42 28.46 10.49
N THR A 352 9.43 28.11 9.68
CA THR A 352 8.06 28.66 9.77
C THR A 352 7.08 27.71 10.46
N LEU A 353 7.54 26.54 10.93
CA LEU A 353 6.70 25.61 11.68
C LEU A 353 6.40 26.14 13.08
N PRO A 354 5.26 25.76 13.70
CA PRO A 354 4.84 26.34 14.99
C PRO A 354 5.77 26.07 16.18
N TRP A 355 6.71 25.12 16.07
CA TRP A 355 7.72 24.84 17.09
C TRP A 355 9.08 25.51 16.83
N ALA A 356 9.20 26.26 15.75
CA ALA A 356 10.41 27.00 15.42
C ALA A 356 10.69 28.12 16.42
N VAL A 357 11.96 28.31 16.78
CA VAL A 357 12.42 29.35 17.70
C VAL A 357 13.70 29.94 17.12
N LEU A 358 13.70 31.25 16.85
CA LEU A 358 14.72 31.94 16.04
C LEU A 358 16.16 31.69 16.51
N ASP A 359 16.40 31.78 17.82
CA ASP A 359 17.75 31.70 18.39
C ASP A 359 18.17 30.27 18.78
N VAL A 360 17.38 29.25 18.42
CA VAL A 360 17.63 27.85 18.78
C VAL A 360 17.68 26.98 17.52
N ASN A 361 18.73 26.15 17.40
CA ASN A 361 18.91 25.23 16.28
C ASN A 361 18.78 25.92 14.92
N ASP A 362 19.49 27.05 14.75
CA ASP A 362 19.48 27.87 13.52
C ASP A 362 18.06 28.24 13.06
N GLY A 363 17.23 28.65 14.03
CA GLY A 363 15.84 29.05 13.82
C GLY A 363 14.82 27.92 13.76
N LYS A 364 15.24 26.64 13.74
CA LYS A 364 14.32 25.50 13.66
C LYS A 364 13.70 25.11 15.00
N GLY A 365 14.22 25.64 16.10
CA GLY A 365 13.72 25.38 17.44
C GLY A 365 14.19 24.05 18.05
N PRO A 366 13.86 23.83 19.33
CA PRO A 366 14.42 22.73 20.13
C PRO A 366 13.77 21.37 19.86
N PHE A 367 12.61 21.35 19.20
CA PHE A 367 11.86 20.13 18.83
C PHE A 367 12.12 19.69 17.39
N GLU A 368 13.14 20.23 16.74
CA GLU A 368 13.53 19.85 15.40
C GLU A 368 14.92 19.19 15.39
N LYS A 369 15.17 18.35 14.39
CA LYS A 369 16.48 17.73 14.17
C LYS A 369 17.53 18.80 13.82
N THR A 370 18.77 18.60 14.28
CA THR A 370 19.88 19.53 14.00
C THR A 370 20.20 19.60 12.51
N GLU A 371 20.18 18.46 11.84
CA GLU A 371 20.30 18.36 10.38
C GLU A 371 19.01 17.79 9.83
N PHE A 372 18.46 18.45 8.80
CA PHE A 372 17.33 17.89 8.08
C PHE A 372 17.88 16.83 7.12
N GLN A 373 17.66 15.57 7.46
CA GLN A 373 17.88 14.47 6.53
C GLN A 373 16.62 14.33 5.71
N ALA A 374 16.67 14.85 4.48
CA ALA A 374 15.58 14.70 3.55
C ALA A 374 15.32 13.20 3.35
N PRO A 375 14.09 12.71 3.61
CA PRO A 375 13.75 11.35 3.26
C PRO A 375 13.97 11.16 1.76
N SER A 376 14.40 9.95 1.36
CA SER A 376 14.57 9.63 -0.07
C SER A 376 13.21 9.79 -0.74
N PHE A 377 13.04 10.84 -1.53
CA PHE A 377 11.76 11.19 -2.12
C PHE A 377 11.84 10.99 -3.63
N SER A 378 10.89 10.27 -4.21
CA SER A 378 10.84 10.04 -5.65
C SER A 378 9.43 10.21 -6.20
N ILE A 379 9.32 10.98 -7.28
CA ILE A 379 8.12 10.97 -8.12
C ILE A 379 8.34 9.92 -9.20
N VAL A 380 7.42 8.97 -9.26
CA VAL A 380 7.48 7.87 -10.20
C VAL A 380 6.16 7.72 -10.94
N HIS A 381 6.21 7.08 -12.11
CA HIS A 381 5.02 6.61 -12.81
C HIS A 381 4.95 5.10 -12.64
N ALA A 382 3.84 4.60 -12.12
CA ALA A 382 3.63 3.17 -11.94
C ALA A 382 3.55 2.47 -13.31
N LEU A 383 4.41 1.47 -13.53
CA LEU A 383 4.39 0.58 -14.68
C LEU A 383 3.56 -0.68 -14.38
N ALA A 384 3.77 -1.26 -13.20
CA ALA A 384 2.97 -2.35 -12.66
C ALA A 384 2.67 -2.05 -11.18
N PHE A 385 1.41 -2.15 -10.79
CA PHE A 385 0.98 -1.93 -9.41
C PHE A 385 0.02 -3.07 -9.03
N VAL A 386 0.57 -4.12 -8.44
CA VAL A 386 -0.10 -5.38 -8.14
C VAL A 386 -0.37 -5.46 -6.64
N CYS A 387 -1.57 -5.10 -6.24
CA CYS A 387 -2.05 -5.05 -4.86
C CYS A 387 -3.59 -4.90 -4.85
N SER A 388 -4.24 -5.09 -3.70
CA SER A 388 -5.69 -4.86 -3.58
C SER A 388 -6.11 -3.40 -3.73
N ASN A 389 -5.22 -2.44 -3.44
CA ASN A 389 -5.49 -1.01 -3.49
C ASN A 389 -4.34 -0.22 -4.11
N VAL A 390 -4.60 0.48 -5.22
CA VAL A 390 -3.57 1.32 -5.87
C VAL A 390 -3.48 2.67 -5.16
N TRP A 391 -2.48 2.81 -4.29
CA TRP A 391 -2.18 4.02 -3.52
C TRP A 391 -1.55 5.12 -4.36
N GLU A 392 -1.62 6.35 -3.85
CA GLU A 392 -1.05 7.54 -4.51
C GLU A 392 0.36 7.87 -4.03
N ALA A 393 0.67 7.46 -2.79
CA ALA A 393 1.99 7.53 -2.24
C ALA A 393 2.29 6.26 -1.42
N SER A 394 3.56 6.06 -1.07
CA SER A 394 4.01 5.01 -0.17
C SER A 394 5.22 5.48 0.62
N ASN A 395 5.24 5.11 1.90
CA ASN A 395 6.32 5.40 2.83
C ASN A 395 6.84 4.07 3.40
N VAL A 396 7.94 3.55 2.87
CA VAL A 396 8.41 2.17 3.13
C VAL A 396 9.95 2.13 3.30
N PRO A 397 10.51 1.11 3.96
CA PRO A 397 9.86 -0.08 4.53
C PRO A 397 9.10 0.20 5.84
N ASN A 398 8.28 -0.78 6.25
CA ASN A 398 7.52 -0.77 7.51
C ASN A 398 8.36 -1.19 8.74
N TYR A 399 9.64 -1.52 8.55
CA TYR A 399 10.56 -1.94 9.62
C TYR A 399 11.19 -0.74 10.32
N ASN A 400 10.69 -0.39 11.51
CA ASN A 400 11.12 0.79 12.27
C ASN A 400 12.62 0.86 12.52
N ASP A 401 13.26 -0.26 12.87
CA ASP A 401 14.71 -0.37 13.04
C ASP A 401 15.48 -0.04 11.74
N ILE A 402 15.00 -0.50 10.57
CA ILE A 402 15.60 -0.14 9.28
C ILE A 402 15.37 1.35 8.98
N ARG A 403 14.17 1.86 9.26
CA ARG A 403 13.84 3.29 9.10
C ARG A 403 14.77 4.19 9.93
N GLU A 404 15.07 3.77 11.16
CA GLU A 404 15.94 4.48 12.08
C GLU A 404 17.43 4.36 11.71
N THR A 405 17.90 3.18 11.29
CA THR A 405 19.34 2.92 11.08
C THR A 405 19.80 3.12 9.64
N CYS A 406 18.94 2.85 8.66
CA CYS A 406 19.25 2.87 7.23
C CYS A 406 18.46 3.96 6.47
N GLY A 407 17.28 4.34 6.96
CA GLY A 407 16.38 5.30 6.34
C GLY A 407 15.14 4.65 5.68
N PHE A 408 14.39 5.45 4.93
CA PHE A 408 13.17 5.05 4.23
C PHE A 408 13.00 5.83 2.94
N LYS A 409 12.12 5.35 2.05
CA LYS A 409 11.74 6.04 0.82
C LYS A 409 10.27 6.45 0.83
N ASN A 410 10.03 7.68 0.38
CA ASN A 410 8.73 8.25 0.07
C ASN A 410 8.55 8.28 -1.44
N ILE A 411 7.54 7.56 -1.93
CA ILE A 411 7.32 7.36 -3.36
C ILE A 411 5.95 7.91 -3.69
N VAL A 412 5.88 8.86 -4.62
CA VAL A 412 4.62 9.42 -5.15
C VAL A 412 4.37 8.89 -6.56
N TYR A 413 3.21 8.27 -6.78
CA TYR A 413 2.82 7.68 -8.07
C TYR A 413 2.05 8.69 -8.93
N ALA A 414 2.77 9.51 -9.69
CA ALA A 414 2.23 10.62 -10.46
C ALA A 414 1.08 10.23 -11.40
N ASN A 415 1.26 9.19 -12.22
CA ASN A 415 0.21 8.76 -13.15
C ASN A 415 -1.07 8.26 -12.44
N ARG A 416 -0.95 7.71 -11.22
CA ARG A 416 -2.10 7.38 -10.39
C ARG A 416 -2.76 8.62 -9.79
N MET A 417 -1.99 9.61 -9.35
CA MET A 417 -2.53 10.89 -8.88
C MET A 417 -3.25 11.64 -10.00
N ASN A 418 -2.71 11.60 -11.22
CA ASN A 418 -3.30 12.22 -12.41
C ASN A 418 -4.67 11.63 -12.76
N ALA A 419 -4.96 10.37 -12.41
CA ALA A 419 -6.30 9.80 -12.55
C ALA A 419 -7.36 10.55 -11.71
N ASN A 420 -6.95 11.33 -10.71
CA ASN A 420 -7.86 12.20 -9.96
C ASN A 420 -8.22 13.51 -10.70
N ALA A 421 -7.51 13.84 -11.77
CA ALA A 421 -7.73 15.08 -12.52
C ALA A 421 -8.94 15.01 -13.45
N ASP A 422 -9.50 13.81 -13.74
CA ASP A 422 -10.59 13.58 -14.70
C ASP A 422 -11.80 14.55 -14.53
N PRO A 423 -12.26 15.32 -15.56
CA PRO A 423 -13.29 16.32 -15.35
C PRO A 423 -14.66 15.63 -15.26
N GLN A 424 -14.76 14.36 -15.73
CA GLN A 424 -15.96 13.55 -15.63
C GLN A 424 -16.10 12.94 -14.24
N ARG A 425 -15.03 12.91 -13.43
CA ARG A 425 -15.10 12.43 -12.06
C ARG A 425 -16.14 13.23 -11.27
N PRO A 426 -17.10 12.56 -10.61
CA PRO A 426 -18.08 13.25 -9.79
C PRO A 426 -17.43 13.71 -8.48
N PHE A 427 -17.61 15.00 -8.15
CA PHE A 427 -17.26 15.53 -6.84
C PHE A 427 -18.54 15.63 -6.01
N HIS A 428 -18.73 14.61 -5.18
CA HIS A 428 -19.72 14.64 -4.13
C HIS A 428 -19.19 15.54 -3.01
N TRP A 429 -20.07 16.31 -2.36
CA TRP A 429 -19.77 17.20 -1.23
C TRP A 429 -19.16 18.57 -1.57
N VAL A 430 -19.19 18.98 -2.83
CA VAL A 430 -18.86 20.35 -3.26
C VAL A 430 -20.12 21.03 -3.75
N HIS A 431 -20.34 22.29 -3.36
CA HIS A 431 -21.50 23.04 -3.84
C HIS A 431 -21.42 23.21 -5.37
N PRO A 432 -22.54 23.08 -6.13
CA PRO A 432 -22.51 23.17 -7.59
C PRO A 432 -21.87 24.44 -8.16
N SER A 433 -21.91 25.56 -7.44
CA SER A 433 -21.27 26.82 -7.87
C SER A 433 -19.74 26.78 -7.84
N GLU A 434 -19.15 25.86 -7.07
CA GLU A 434 -17.69 25.74 -6.88
C GLU A 434 -17.12 24.49 -7.57
N ALA A 435 -18.00 23.57 -7.97
CA ALA A 435 -17.61 22.27 -8.50
C ALA A 435 -16.75 22.37 -9.78
N HIS A 436 -16.96 23.38 -10.63
CA HIS A 436 -16.17 23.58 -11.84
C HIS A 436 -14.72 23.96 -11.51
N GLU A 437 -14.53 24.97 -10.66
CA GLU A 437 -13.20 25.45 -10.28
C GLU A 437 -12.47 24.42 -9.42
N PHE A 438 -13.16 23.83 -8.43
CA PHE A 438 -12.58 22.76 -7.60
C PHE A 438 -12.09 21.59 -8.45
N LYS A 439 -12.86 21.15 -9.46
CA LYS A 439 -12.41 20.10 -10.41
C LYS A 439 -11.08 20.46 -11.09
N LYS A 440 -10.94 21.72 -11.50
CA LYS A 440 -9.75 22.22 -12.19
C LYS A 440 -8.52 22.17 -11.28
N VAL A 441 -8.64 22.57 -10.01
CA VAL A 441 -7.49 22.73 -9.10
C VAL A 441 -7.26 21.55 -8.14
N ASN A 442 -8.23 20.65 -7.94
CA ASN A 442 -8.15 19.60 -6.92
C ASN A 442 -6.94 18.66 -7.09
N HIS A 443 -6.60 18.28 -8.33
CA HIS A 443 -5.45 17.40 -8.57
C HIS A 443 -4.11 18.08 -8.26
N ILE A 444 -4.02 19.40 -8.50
CA ILE A 444 -2.85 20.22 -8.15
C ILE A 444 -2.71 20.31 -6.63
N ILE A 445 -3.79 20.67 -5.95
CA ILE A 445 -3.83 20.74 -4.48
C ILE A 445 -3.37 19.42 -3.88
N ARG A 446 -3.93 18.31 -4.36
CA ARG A 446 -3.59 16.97 -3.87
C ARG A 446 -2.11 16.64 -4.08
N PHE A 447 -1.55 17.01 -5.23
CA PHE A 447 -0.13 16.82 -5.49
C PHE A 447 0.76 17.64 -4.53
N ILE A 448 0.43 18.92 -4.33
CA ILE A 448 1.17 19.81 -3.43
C ILE A 448 1.08 19.30 -1.99
N THR A 449 -0.12 19.02 -1.49
CA THR A 449 -0.32 18.58 -0.11
C THR A 449 0.32 17.23 0.14
N THR A 450 0.19 16.25 -0.76
CA THR A 450 0.89 14.96 -0.64
C THR A 450 2.42 15.13 -0.67
N SER A 451 2.95 15.98 -1.54
CA SER A 451 4.41 16.21 -1.60
C SER A 451 4.95 16.81 -0.31
N ILE A 452 4.25 17.80 0.26
CA ILE A 452 4.64 18.43 1.53
C ILE A 452 4.43 17.45 2.69
N HIS A 453 3.32 16.72 2.73
CA HIS A 453 3.00 15.72 3.75
C HIS A 453 4.12 14.68 3.88
N GLU A 454 4.54 14.10 2.76
CA GLU A 454 5.58 13.07 2.74
C GLU A 454 6.97 13.65 3.05
N LEU A 455 7.33 14.81 2.50
CA LEU A 455 8.67 15.38 2.66
C LEU A 455 8.87 16.13 3.98
N LEU A 456 8.00 17.10 4.27
CA LEU A 456 8.11 18.00 5.42
C LEU A 456 7.13 17.64 6.53
N GLY A 457 6.05 16.90 6.28
CA GLY A 457 5.22 16.33 7.33
C GLY A 457 5.99 15.25 8.10
N HIS A 458 6.17 14.08 7.48
CA HIS A 458 6.90 12.97 8.10
C HIS A 458 8.39 13.25 8.34
N GLY A 459 9.04 14.08 7.51
CA GLY A 459 10.47 14.38 7.62
C GLY A 459 10.87 15.28 8.78
N THR A 460 9.92 16.03 9.36
CA THR A 460 10.18 17.03 10.41
C THR A 460 9.78 16.55 11.80
N GLY A 461 10.38 17.16 12.82
CA GLY A 461 10.15 16.85 14.22
C GLY A 461 11.20 15.89 14.80
N LYS A 462 11.56 16.17 16.05
CA LYS A 462 12.51 15.39 16.85
C LYS A 462 11.79 14.75 18.03
N LEU A 463 11.95 13.43 18.16
CA LEU A 463 11.56 12.71 19.38
C LEU A 463 12.66 12.92 20.43
N LEU A 464 12.30 13.49 21.58
CA LEU A 464 13.22 13.61 22.71
C LEU A 464 13.37 12.24 23.37
N SER A 465 14.60 11.74 23.50
CA SER A 465 14.86 10.39 24.00
C SER A 465 16.09 10.31 24.90
N GLU A 466 16.00 9.38 25.84
CA GLU A 466 17.14 8.78 26.54
C GLU A 466 17.60 7.58 25.70
N THR A 467 18.65 7.80 24.90
CA THR A 467 19.18 6.83 23.93
C THR A 467 19.83 5.62 24.59
N SER A 468 20.47 5.84 25.73
CA SER A 468 20.95 4.80 26.65
C SER A 468 20.91 5.38 28.06
N ALA A 469 21.05 4.54 29.09
CA ALA A 469 20.98 4.97 30.49
C ALA A 469 21.83 6.24 30.75
N GLY A 470 21.17 7.35 31.10
CA GLY A 470 21.78 8.65 31.38
C GLY A 470 22.29 9.44 30.16
N VAL A 471 22.05 8.98 28.93
CA VAL A 471 22.49 9.63 27.68
C VAL A 471 21.26 10.08 26.90
N TYR A 472 21.09 11.40 26.81
CA TYR A 472 19.92 12.03 26.18
C TYR A 472 20.30 12.63 24.83
N ASN A 473 19.38 12.59 23.88
CA ASN A 473 19.55 13.30 22.60
C ASN A 473 19.20 14.81 22.72
N PHE A 474 18.98 15.31 23.93
CA PHE A 474 18.72 16.71 24.28
C PHE A 474 19.41 17.02 25.62
N ASP A 475 19.48 18.30 26.00
CA ASP A 475 20.03 18.71 27.29
C ASP A 475 18.95 18.60 28.39
N PRO A 476 19.05 17.65 29.34
CA PRO A 476 18.05 17.50 30.40
C PRO A 476 18.13 18.60 31.47
N GLU A 477 19.29 19.24 31.66
CA GLU A 477 19.45 20.36 32.60
C GLU A 477 18.88 21.66 32.02
N ARG A 478 18.83 21.76 30.69
CA ARG A 478 18.20 22.84 29.93
C ARG A 478 17.13 22.29 28.99
N ALA A 479 16.21 21.53 29.57
CA ALA A 479 15.18 20.85 28.82
C ALA A 479 14.35 21.83 27.97
N PRO A 480 14.03 21.48 26.70
CA PRO A 480 13.19 22.29 25.82
C PRO A 480 11.93 22.80 26.52
N ILE A 481 11.56 24.05 26.27
CA ILE A 481 10.31 24.61 26.78
C ILE A 481 9.16 24.09 25.92
N ASN A 482 8.22 23.41 26.55
CA ASN A 482 6.98 22.97 25.91
C ASN A 482 6.12 24.20 25.58
N SER A 483 5.84 24.43 24.29
CA SER A 483 5.09 25.59 23.80
C SER A 483 3.62 25.62 24.26
N LEU A 484 3.04 24.48 24.64
CA LEU A 484 1.67 24.39 25.16
C LEU A 484 1.58 24.75 26.64
N THR A 485 2.59 24.39 27.44
CA THR A 485 2.56 24.57 28.91
C THR A 485 3.43 25.72 29.40
N GLY A 486 4.35 26.23 28.57
CA GLY A 486 5.34 27.24 28.94
C GLY A 486 6.39 26.74 29.94
N LYS A 487 6.47 25.43 30.18
CA LYS A 487 7.38 24.81 31.16
C LYS A 487 8.39 23.89 30.46
N PRO A 488 9.57 23.64 31.07
CA PRO A 488 10.49 22.63 30.58
C PRO A 488 9.81 21.27 30.45
N VAL A 489 10.14 20.51 29.40
CA VAL A 489 9.62 19.15 29.20
C VAL A 489 9.99 18.24 30.37
N GLN A 490 9.06 17.37 30.76
CA GLN A 490 9.22 16.42 31.87
C GLN A 490 9.09 14.95 31.42
N SER A 491 8.93 14.73 30.11
CA SER A 491 8.77 13.40 29.51
C SER A 491 9.59 13.27 28.23
N TRP A 492 10.07 12.07 27.98
CA TRP A 492 10.87 11.65 26.84
C TRP A 492 10.74 10.14 26.65
N TYR A 493 11.16 9.63 25.49
CA TYR A 493 11.24 8.20 25.22
C TYR A 493 12.39 7.57 26.02
N ARG A 494 12.12 6.49 26.75
CA ARG A 494 13.14 5.71 27.47
C ARG A 494 13.91 4.79 26.52
N PRO A 495 15.05 4.22 26.95
CA PRO A 495 15.77 3.23 26.14
C PRO A 495 14.85 2.10 25.69
N GLY A 496 14.84 1.83 24.38
CA GLY A 496 14.01 0.80 23.75
C GLY A 496 12.55 1.20 23.46
N GLN A 497 12.09 2.38 23.89
CA GLN A 497 10.78 2.88 23.51
C GLN A 497 10.82 3.56 22.14
N THR A 498 9.83 3.26 21.32
CA THR A 498 9.60 3.88 20.00
C THR A 498 8.24 4.59 19.97
N TRP A 499 8.01 5.44 18.96
CA TRP A 499 6.72 6.09 18.69
C TRP A 499 5.57 5.08 18.78
N THR A 500 5.67 3.98 18.02
CA THR A 500 4.67 2.92 17.99
C THR A 500 4.50 2.21 19.33
N SER A 501 5.57 1.97 20.08
CA SER A 501 5.45 1.30 21.39
C SER A 501 4.73 2.14 22.46
N VAL A 502 4.78 3.48 22.33
CA VAL A 502 4.21 4.40 23.33
C VAL A 502 2.79 4.81 22.94
N PHE A 503 2.56 5.16 21.67
CA PHE A 503 1.26 5.59 21.17
C PHE A 503 0.33 4.42 20.81
N ASP A 504 0.87 3.21 20.68
CA ASP A 504 0.12 1.98 20.38
C ASP A 504 -0.82 2.20 19.19
N LYS A 505 -2.13 1.93 19.34
CA LYS A 505 -3.13 2.05 18.29
C LYS A 505 -3.30 3.47 17.74
N LEU A 506 -2.92 4.50 18.50
CA LEU A 506 -3.02 5.89 18.06
C LEU A 506 -1.82 6.35 17.23
N ALA A 507 -0.73 5.57 17.21
CA ALA A 507 0.53 5.96 16.59
C ALA A 507 0.34 6.40 15.14
N GLY A 508 -0.38 5.61 14.34
CA GLY A 508 -0.67 5.95 12.94
C GLY A 508 -1.52 7.22 12.83
N THR A 509 -2.68 7.28 13.49
CA THR A 509 -3.60 8.44 13.39
C THR A 509 -2.92 9.75 13.78
N VAL A 510 -2.16 9.77 14.87
CA VAL A 510 -1.53 11.00 15.36
C VAL A 510 -0.43 11.46 14.40
N GLU A 511 0.35 10.54 13.84
CA GLU A 511 1.41 10.88 12.88
C GLU A 511 0.84 11.38 11.55
N GLU A 512 -0.19 10.72 11.02
CA GLU A 512 -0.89 11.17 9.81
C GLU A 512 -1.54 12.55 10.02
N CYS A 513 -2.14 12.78 11.19
CA CYS A 513 -2.73 14.06 11.55
C CYS A 513 -1.70 15.17 11.52
N ARG A 514 -0.56 14.94 12.17
CA ARG A 514 0.56 15.88 12.20
C ARG A 514 1.07 16.18 10.79
N ALA A 515 1.33 15.17 9.99
CA ALA A 515 1.87 15.33 8.64
C ALA A 515 0.89 16.05 7.70
N MET A 516 -0.42 15.75 7.77
CA MET A 516 -1.45 16.46 7.01
C MET A 516 -1.57 17.93 7.44
N LEU A 517 -1.62 18.23 8.74
CA LEU A 517 -1.70 19.62 9.21
C LEU A 517 -0.50 20.47 8.78
N ILE A 518 0.71 19.90 8.79
CA ILE A 518 1.92 20.57 8.28
C ILE A 518 1.77 20.87 6.78
N SER A 519 1.23 19.92 6.00
CA SER A 519 1.05 20.11 4.56
C SER A 519 0.14 21.30 4.23
N TYR A 520 -0.95 21.47 4.97
CA TYR A 520 -1.87 22.59 4.79
C TYR A 520 -1.30 23.90 5.34
N HIS A 521 -0.62 23.88 6.50
CA HIS A 521 0.03 25.05 7.07
C HIS A 521 1.10 25.64 6.14
N LEU A 522 1.94 24.79 5.56
CA LEU A 522 2.98 25.24 4.63
C LEU A 522 2.45 25.50 3.22
N GLY A 523 1.41 24.77 2.80
CA GLY A 523 0.76 24.92 1.49
C GLY A 523 0.06 26.26 1.27
N ASP A 524 -0.27 26.99 2.33
CA ASP A 524 -0.79 28.36 2.30
C ASP A 524 0.33 29.42 2.02
N GLY A 525 1.60 29.01 2.08
CA GLY A 525 2.74 29.91 1.87
C GLY A 525 3.00 30.22 0.39
N LYS A 526 3.03 31.51 0.01
CA LYS A 526 3.33 31.93 -1.37
C LYS A 526 4.66 31.38 -1.91
N ASP A 527 5.70 31.41 -1.07
CA ASP A 527 7.03 30.91 -1.41
C ASP A 527 7.02 29.39 -1.67
N MET A 528 6.18 28.66 -0.94
CA MET A 528 6.01 27.21 -1.13
C MET A 528 5.32 26.93 -2.46
N LEU A 529 4.19 27.59 -2.73
CA LEU A 529 3.45 27.43 -3.97
C LEU A 529 4.28 27.80 -5.21
N SER A 530 5.14 28.82 -5.08
CA SER A 530 6.07 29.23 -6.15
C SER A 530 7.08 28.13 -6.52
N LEU A 531 7.54 27.32 -5.54
CA LEU A 531 8.42 26.17 -5.83
C LEU A 531 7.71 25.06 -6.61
N PHE A 532 6.39 24.96 -6.46
CA PHE A 532 5.55 24.07 -7.28
C PHE A 532 5.17 24.68 -8.63
N GLY A 533 5.61 25.90 -8.92
CA GLY A 533 5.36 26.62 -10.18
C GLY A 533 4.07 27.44 -10.18
N TYR A 534 3.55 27.81 -9.01
CA TYR A 534 2.34 28.64 -8.88
C TYR A 534 2.66 29.94 -8.12
N ASP A 535 2.65 31.06 -8.83
CA ASP A 535 2.84 32.42 -8.32
C ASP A 535 1.65 33.34 -8.65
N ASP A 536 1.76 34.63 -8.32
CA ASP A 536 0.70 35.61 -8.53
C ASP A 536 0.35 35.83 -10.02
N ASP A 537 1.24 35.44 -10.95
CA ASP A 537 1.09 35.60 -12.41
C ASP A 537 0.81 34.28 -13.15
N SER A 538 0.70 33.17 -12.41
CA SER A 538 0.53 31.83 -12.96
C SER A 538 -0.89 31.57 -13.47
N ASP A 539 -1.00 30.89 -14.61
CA ASP A 539 -2.29 30.47 -15.19
C ASP A 539 -2.47 28.96 -15.02
N ILE A 540 -3.46 28.54 -14.22
CA ILE A 540 -3.80 27.12 -14.05
C ILE A 540 -4.63 26.71 -15.27
N LYS A 541 -4.19 25.74 -16.07
CA LYS A 541 -4.91 25.34 -17.30
C LYS A 541 -5.75 24.08 -17.04
N ALA A 542 -6.93 24.02 -17.65
CA ALA A 542 -7.80 22.84 -17.57
C ALA A 542 -7.20 21.58 -18.25
N ASP A 543 -6.17 21.78 -19.08
CA ASP A 543 -5.40 20.75 -19.80
C ASP A 543 -3.98 20.54 -19.23
N ASP A 544 -3.78 20.78 -17.93
CA ASP A 544 -2.55 20.39 -17.23
C ASP A 544 -2.37 18.86 -17.09
N ARG A 545 -3.11 18.08 -17.89
CA ARG A 545 -2.96 16.62 -18.05
C ARG A 545 -1.77 16.24 -18.92
N GLU A 546 -1.39 17.11 -19.86
CA GLU A 546 -0.22 16.93 -20.73
C GLU A 546 0.88 17.98 -20.49
N HIS A 547 0.65 18.98 -19.64
CA HIS A 547 1.57 20.10 -19.40
C HIS A 547 2.42 19.95 -18.13
N TYR A 548 3.37 19.01 -18.15
CA TYR A 548 4.60 19.12 -17.33
C TYR A 548 5.84 19.44 -18.19
N SER A 549 5.63 20.08 -19.34
CA SER A 549 6.68 20.64 -20.20
C SER A 549 6.37 22.11 -20.53
N PHE A 550 7.41 22.94 -20.61
CA PHE A 550 7.37 24.41 -20.70
C PHE A 550 6.60 24.97 -21.93
N ALA A 551 5.94 26.12 -21.69
CA ALA A 551 5.59 27.23 -22.60
C ALA A 551 4.35 27.17 -23.54
N CYS A 552 3.41 28.11 -23.29
CA CYS A 552 2.80 29.10 -24.22
C CYS A 552 1.25 29.30 -24.18
N VAL A 553 0.87 30.56 -23.90
CA VAL A 553 -0.09 31.49 -24.54
C VAL A 553 -1.57 31.10 -24.81
N ALA A 554 -2.45 31.84 -24.10
CA ALA A 554 -3.71 32.50 -24.48
C ALA A 554 -5.11 31.89 -24.18
N PHE A 555 -5.81 32.66 -23.34
CA PHE A 555 -7.26 32.92 -23.17
C PHE A 555 -8.08 32.21 -22.05
N TYR A 556 -8.35 33.03 -21.01
CA TYR A 556 -9.47 33.10 -20.03
C TYR A 556 -9.25 32.65 -18.55
N SER A 557 -9.29 33.68 -17.68
CA SER A 557 -9.43 33.82 -16.21
C SER A 557 -8.22 33.49 -15.31
N PRO A 558 -7.62 34.48 -14.61
CA PRO A 558 -6.46 34.25 -13.74
C PRO A 558 -6.86 33.47 -12.49
N ALA A 559 -6.41 32.22 -12.38
CA ALA A 559 -6.47 31.48 -11.12
C ALA A 559 -5.34 31.98 -10.21
N ASN A 560 -5.59 33.11 -9.56
CA ASN A 560 -4.74 33.74 -8.56
C ASN A 560 -4.40 32.74 -7.43
N ILE A 561 -3.21 32.81 -6.83
CA ILE A 561 -2.76 32.00 -5.68
C ILE A 561 -3.84 31.83 -4.58
N LEU A 562 -4.68 32.84 -4.40
CA LEU A 562 -5.83 32.83 -3.50
C LEU A 562 -6.88 31.76 -3.82
N VAL A 563 -7.06 31.41 -5.11
CA VAL A 563 -7.97 30.35 -5.57
C VAL A 563 -7.43 28.99 -5.13
N VAL A 564 -6.12 28.75 -5.26
CA VAL A 564 -5.48 27.50 -4.83
C VAL A 564 -5.62 27.35 -3.31
N ILE A 565 -5.30 28.42 -2.56
CA ILE A 565 -5.43 28.44 -1.10
C ILE A 565 -6.87 28.15 -0.67
N TYR A 566 -7.85 28.89 -1.21
CA TYR A 566 -9.26 28.70 -0.88
C TYR A 566 -9.72 27.25 -1.13
N HIS A 567 -9.42 26.70 -2.31
CA HIS A 567 -9.82 25.35 -2.65
C HIS A 567 -9.00 24.29 -1.89
N MET A 568 -7.81 24.62 -1.39
CA MET A 568 -7.04 23.74 -0.50
C MET A 568 -7.76 23.56 0.84
N TYR A 569 -8.37 24.60 1.40
CA TYR A 569 -9.23 24.46 2.57
C TYR A 569 -10.55 23.75 2.26
N LEU A 570 -11.16 23.99 1.09
CA LEU A 570 -12.33 23.23 0.64
C LEU A 570 -12.01 21.73 0.52
N HIS A 571 -10.82 21.38 0.04
CA HIS A 571 -10.33 20.00 -0.06
C HIS A 571 -10.34 19.30 1.30
N ILE A 572 -9.90 19.96 2.38
CA ILE A 572 -9.97 19.41 3.75
C ILE A 572 -11.40 19.00 4.12
N GLY A 573 -12.38 19.88 3.89
CA GLY A 573 -13.78 19.61 4.20
C GLY A 573 -14.36 18.46 3.37
N VAL A 574 -14.00 18.38 2.08
CA VAL A 574 -14.44 17.30 1.19
C VAL A 574 -13.87 15.95 1.62
N GLU A 575 -12.57 15.89 1.93
CA GLU A 575 -11.92 14.65 2.36
C GLU A 575 -12.41 14.20 3.74
N GLY A 576 -12.60 15.12 4.69
CA GLY A 576 -13.16 14.79 6.01
C GLY A 576 -14.59 14.23 5.94
N LEU A 577 -15.43 14.72 5.02
CA LEU A 577 -16.76 14.13 4.79
C LEU A 577 -16.68 12.75 4.11
N ARG A 578 -15.73 12.55 3.19
CA ARG A 578 -15.50 11.25 2.54
C ARG A 578 -15.03 10.20 3.54
N ALA A 579 -14.18 10.61 4.48
CA ALA A 579 -13.59 9.75 5.48
C ALA A 579 -14.62 9.00 6.33
N LEU A 580 -15.82 9.57 6.55
CA LEU A 580 -16.92 8.90 7.27
C LEU A 580 -17.29 7.52 6.69
N GLN A 581 -16.91 7.21 5.45
CA GLN A 581 -17.07 5.87 4.87
C GLN A 581 -16.21 4.81 5.58
N ALA A 582 -15.09 5.19 6.18
CA ALA A 582 -14.19 4.35 6.95
C ALA A 582 -14.62 4.16 8.41
N PHE A 583 -15.58 4.95 8.92
CA PHE A 583 -15.97 4.87 10.33
C PHE A 583 -16.95 3.72 10.57
N ASN A 584 -16.57 2.77 11.42
CA ASN A 584 -17.44 1.70 11.88
C ASN A 584 -18.25 2.20 13.09
N VAL A 585 -19.55 2.42 12.87
CA VAL A 585 -20.49 2.89 13.89
C VAL A 585 -20.69 1.87 15.02
N GLU A 586 -20.70 0.58 14.72
CA GLU A 586 -20.93 -0.45 15.75
C GLU A 586 -19.74 -0.60 16.68
N GLU A 587 -18.54 -0.55 16.12
CA GLU A 587 -17.29 -0.68 16.87
C GLU A 587 -16.81 0.65 17.45
N GLN A 588 -17.37 1.79 17.00
CA GLN A 588 -16.88 3.14 17.30
C GLN A 588 -15.38 3.30 16.96
N MET A 589 -14.96 2.71 15.84
CA MET A 589 -13.56 2.69 15.40
C MET A 589 -13.43 3.13 13.94
N TRP A 590 -12.32 3.76 13.62
CA TRP A 590 -11.94 4.10 12.26
C TRP A 590 -11.20 2.94 11.59
N GLY A 591 -11.59 2.62 10.35
CA GLY A 591 -10.96 1.57 9.54
C GLY A 591 -9.65 2.00 8.86
N SER A 592 -9.27 3.27 8.93
CA SER A 592 -8.03 3.80 8.34
C SER A 592 -7.49 4.95 9.19
N PRO A 593 -6.17 4.97 9.52
CA PRO A 593 -5.55 6.10 10.21
C PRO A 593 -5.72 7.43 9.47
N HIS A 594 -5.65 7.43 8.14
CA HIS A 594 -5.79 8.63 7.32
C HIS A 594 -7.21 9.19 7.34
N ALA A 595 -8.21 8.32 7.47
CA ALA A 595 -9.62 8.73 7.50
C ALA A 595 -10.03 9.32 8.87
N ASN A 596 -9.34 8.94 9.95
CA ASN A 596 -9.63 9.48 11.30
C ASN A 596 -9.17 10.94 11.47
N VAL A 597 -8.26 11.39 10.61
CA VAL A 597 -7.75 12.76 10.58
C VAL A 597 -8.70 13.67 9.80
#